data_AF-A0A249NSN8-F1
#
_entry.id   AF-A0A249NSN8-F1
#
_cell.length_a   1.000
_cell.length_b   1.000
_cell.length_c   1.000
_cell.angle_alpha   90.00
_cell.angle_beta   90.00
_cell.angle_gamma   90.00
#
_symmetry.space_group_name_H-M   'P 1'
#
loop_
_entity.id
_entity.type
_entity.pdbx_description
1 polymer ?
#
loop_
_entity_poly.entity_id
_entity_poly.type
_entity_poly.pdbx_seq_one_letter_code
_entity_poly.pdbx_strand_id
1 'polypeptide(L)' 'MAKVAPATVSRFEAGEELKERTVDDIRIALEQAGVIFVPENGEGAGVRMKKK' A
#
# COMPACT_ATOMS: atom_id res chain seq x y z
N MET A 1 6.83 -5.15 7.56
CA MET A 1 5.99 -4.41 8.53
C MET A 1 6.24 -2.93 8.33
N ALA A 2 5.19 -2.11 8.13
CA ALA A 2 5.34 -0.67 7.92
C ALA A 2 5.67 0.00 9.26
N LYS A 3 6.70 0.85 9.31
CA LYS A 3 7.11 1.57 10.53
C LYS A 3 6.23 2.82 10.75
N VAL A 4 4.92 2.63 10.71
CA VAL A 4 3.91 3.70 10.84
C VAL A 4 3.04 3.46 12.08
N ALA A 5 2.56 4.52 12.72
CA ALA A 5 1.67 4.40 13.87
C ALA A 5 0.28 3.92 13.42
N PRO A 6 -0.47 3.17 14.24
CA PRO A 6 -1.81 2.69 13.89
C PRO A 6 -2.78 3.81 13.47
N ALA A 7 -2.75 4.95 14.16
CA ALA A 7 -3.57 6.11 13.81
C ALA A 7 -3.26 6.66 12.40
N THR A 8 -2.02 6.52 11.93
CA THR A 8 -1.63 6.93 10.57
C THR A 8 -2.26 6.02 9.52
N VAL A 9 -2.41 4.72 9.81
CA VAL A 9 -3.11 3.78 8.93
C VAL A 9 -4.59 4.14 8.85
N SER A 10 -5.23 4.46 9.97
CA SER A 10 -6.64 4.89 9.96
C SER A 10 -6.89 6.15 9.13
N ARG A 11 -5.96 7.12 9.17
CA ARG A 11 -6.04 8.33 8.33
C ARG A 11 -5.84 8.01 6.85
N PHE A 12 -4.92 7.09 6.53
CA PHE A 12 -4.72 6.61 5.17
C PHE A 12 -6.01 6.00 4.61
N GLU A 13 -6.67 5.14 5.39
CA GLU A 13 -7.94 4.49 5.00
C GLU A 13 -9.10 5.49 4.88
N ALA A 14 -9.08 6.59 5.65
CA ALA A 14 -10.04 7.68 5.55
C ALA A 14 -9.83 8.57 4.30
N GLY A 15 -8.77 8.35 3.52
CA GLY A 15 -8.44 9.14 2.33
C GLY A 15 -7.80 10.49 2.64
N GLU A 16 -7.29 10.69 3.85
CA GLU A 16 -6.55 11.90 4.20
C GLU A 16 -5.20 11.94 3.46
N GLU A 17 -4.74 13.15 3.10
CA GLU A 17 -3.42 13.33 2.53
C GLU A 17 -2.34 13.04 3.57
N LEU A 18 -1.44 12.12 3.24
CA LEU A 18 -0.30 11.75 4.07
C LEU A 18 1.01 12.12 3.37
N LYS A 19 2.09 12.18 4.15
CA LYS A 19 3.44 12.35 3.60
C LYS A 19 3.76 11.19 2.66
N GLU A 20 4.35 11.46 1.50
CA GLU A 20 4.74 10.47 0.49
C GLU A 20 5.50 9.28 1.10
N ARG A 21 6.47 9.56 1.97
CA ARG A 21 7.23 8.52 2.70
C ARG A 21 6.34 7.52 3.45
N THR A 22 5.23 7.98 4.02
CA THR A 22 4.30 7.12 4.76
C THR A 22 3.58 6.16 3.81
N VAL A 23 3.17 6.67 2.65
CA VAL A 23 2.52 5.89 1.60
C VAL A 23 3.50 4.84 1.06
N ASP A 24 4.77 5.22 0.87
CA ASP A 24 5.82 4.31 0.44
C ASP A 24 6.12 3.22 1.49
N ASP A 25 6.23 3.58 2.77
CA ASP A 25 6.44 2.62 3.87
C ASP A 25 5.30 1.59 3.95
N ILE A 26 4.05 2.02 3.71
CA ILE A 26 2.88 1.14 3.63
C ILE A 26 2.95 0.24 2.38
N ARG A 27 3.24 0.80 1.20
CA ARG A 27 3.39 0.04 -0.06
C ARG A 27 4.45 -1.05 0.08
N ILE A 28 5.65 -0.69 0.55
CA ILE A 28 6.78 -1.62 0.74
C ILE A 28 6.39 -2.75 1.70
N ALA A 29 5.69 -2.44 2.79
CA ALA A 29 5.27 -3.46 3.75
C ALA A 29 4.30 -4.47 3.14
N LEU A 30 3.37 -4.02 2.29
CA LEU A 30 2.45 -4.90 1.57
C LEU A 30 3.21 -5.77 0.55
N GLU A 31 4.17 -5.21 -0.18
CA GLU A 31 4.99 -5.96 -1.13
C GLU A 31 5.85 -7.03 -0.47
N GLN A 32 6.40 -6.72 0.71
CA GLN A 32 7.12 -7.67 1.57
C GLN A 32 6.20 -8.78 2.08
N ALA A 33 4.93 -8.47 2.38
CA ALA A 33 3.93 -9.45 2.76
C ALA A 33 3.44 -10.31 1.59
N GLY A 34 3.88 -10.00 0.36
CA GLY A 34 3.59 -10.79 -0.83
C GLY A 34 2.58 -10.16 -1.78
N VAL A 35 2.13 -8.94 -1.53
CA VAL A 35 1.30 -8.18 -2.48
C VAL A 35 2.15 -7.77 -3.69
N ILE A 36 1.52 -7.70 -4.86
CA ILE A 36 2.09 -7.16 -6.09
C ILE A 36 1.08 -6.13 -6.60
N PHE A 37 1.51 -4.88 -6.70
CA PHE A 37 0.74 -3.82 -7.35
C PHE A 37 0.91 -3.95 -8.87
N VAL A 38 -0.20 -3.94 -9.58
CA VAL A 38 -0.25 -4.05 -11.04
C VAL A 38 -0.67 -2.68 -11.59
N PRO A 39 0.14 -2.04 -12.44
CA PRO A 39 -0.25 -0.79 -13.07
C PRO A 39 -1.46 -0.99 -13.96
N GLU A 40 -2.21 0.07 -14.20
CA GLU A 40 -3.38 0.05 -15.06
C GLU A 40 -3.03 -0.39 -16.49
N ASN A 41 -3.82 -1.31 -17.03
CA ASN A 41 -3.70 -1.82 -18.40
C ASN A 41 -5.03 -1.80 -19.18
N GLY A 42 -6.01 -0.99 -18.74
CA GLY A 42 -7.28 -0.76 -19.44
C GLY A 42 -8.51 -0.71 -18.52
N GLU A 43 -8.55 -1.55 -17.47
CA GLU A 43 -9.68 -1.62 -16.52
C GLU A 43 -9.37 -0.98 -15.15
N GLY A 44 -8.26 -0.24 -15.06
CA GLY A 44 -7.74 0.34 -13.82
C GLY A 44 -6.55 -0.42 -13.23
N ALA A 45 -5.95 0.17 -12.20
CA ALA A 45 -4.89 -0.46 -11.42
C ALA A 45 -5.42 -1.63 -10.58
N GLY A 46 -4.56 -2.61 -10.29
CA GLY A 46 -4.94 -3.83 -9.56
C GLY A 46 -3.91 -4.30 -8.55
N VAL A 47 -4.28 -5.34 -7.80
CA VAL A 47 -3.40 -6.03 -6.84
C VAL A 47 -3.51 -7.54 -6.98
N ARG A 48 -2.40 -8.26 -6.78
CA ARG A 48 -2.36 -9.73 -6.72
C ARG A 48 -1.38 -10.22 -5.65
N MET A 49 -1.46 -11.49 -5.27
CA MET A 49 -0.49 -12.12 -4.38
C MET A 49 0.62 -12.85 -5.14
N LYS A 50 1.83 -12.87 -4.57
CA LYS A 50 2.93 -13.75 -5.01
C LYS A 50 2.48 -15.21 -4.89
N LYS A 51 2.97 -16.05 -5.81
CA LYS A 51 2.84 -17.50 -5.67
C LYS A 51 3.63 -17.95 -4.43
N LYS A 52 3.08 -18.94 -3.71
CA LYS A 52 3.77 -19.61 -2.61
C LYS A 52 5.01 -20.35 -3.11
#